data_AF-A0A5J4VZ80-F1
#
_entry.id   AF-A0A5J4VZ80-F1
#
_cell.length_a   1.000
_cell.length_b   1.000
_cell.length_c   1.000
_cell.angle_alpha   90.00
_cell.angle_beta   90.00
_cell.angle_gamma   90.00
#
_symmetry.space_group_name_H-M   'P 1'
#
loop_
_entity.id
_entity.type
_entity.pdbx_description
1 polymer ?
#
loop_
_entity_poly.entity_id
_entity_poly.type
_entity_poly.pdbx_seq_one_letter_code
_entity_poly.pdbx_strand_id
1 'polypeptide(L)'
;MKQFEPELNITGQLIYSIDKGFDNEYKDYYIHPILINYVAIWISPKYAVYVRKIMDVINERIQVANQEAYQQDDQTSMADIAYEQVQLVIEEQKIMINEKDNQIKQLKPRAVPQGKETAYVLAVQYIEVVDENNTILKVLRRNKK
;
A
#
# COMPACT_ATOMS: atom_id res chain seq x y z
N MET A 1 -26.07 31.40 47.57
CA MET A 1 -24.96 30.48 47.23
C MET A 1 -24.58 30.76 45.79
N LYS A 2 -23.31 31.07 45.54
CA LYS A 2 -22.78 31.44 44.23
C LYS A 2 -22.39 30.15 43.50
N GLN A 3 -23.05 29.83 42.40
CA GLN A 3 -22.62 28.73 41.53
C GLN A 3 -21.54 29.29 40.60
N PHE A 4 -20.42 28.57 40.53
CA PHE A 4 -19.28 28.85 39.65
C PHE A 4 -19.13 27.60 38.78
N GLU A 5 -19.33 27.73 37.48
CA GLU A 5 -18.98 26.71 36.49
C GLU A 5 -17.46 26.74 36.23
N PRO A 6 -16.88 25.66 35.67
CA PRO A 6 -16.42 25.80 34.29
C PRO A 6 -16.54 24.53 33.42
N GLU A 7 -16.50 24.81 32.13
CA GLU A 7 -16.81 23.99 30.97
C GLU A 7 -15.79 22.88 30.65
N LEU A 8 -16.25 21.85 29.92
CA LEU A 8 -15.40 21.09 28.99
C LEU A 8 -16.15 20.81 27.69
N ASN A 9 -15.90 21.71 26.75
CA ASN A 9 -16.11 21.55 25.33
C ASN A 9 -15.26 20.39 24.80
N ILE A 10 -15.90 19.38 24.22
CA ILE A 10 -15.27 18.53 23.21
C ILE A 10 -16.27 18.27 22.09
N THR A 11 -16.17 19.15 21.10
CA THR A 11 -16.53 18.92 19.71
C THR A 11 -16.02 17.56 19.24
N GLY A 12 -16.93 16.59 19.16
CA GLY A 12 -16.75 15.37 18.40
C GLY A 12 -18.04 15.13 17.65
N GLN A 13 -18.19 15.80 16.51
CA GLN A 13 -19.32 15.63 15.61
C GLN A 13 -19.34 14.16 15.15
N LEU A 14 -20.15 13.33 15.80
CA LEU A 14 -20.44 11.96 15.35
C LEU A 14 -21.30 12.07 14.09
N ILE A 15 -20.59 12.07 12.97
CA ILE A 15 -21.08 11.89 11.61
C ILE A 15 -21.71 10.49 11.57
N TYR A 16 -22.99 10.38 11.91
CA TYR A 16 -24.01 9.54 11.27
C TYR A 16 -25.24 9.52 12.19
N SER A 17 -26.19 10.40 11.89
CA SER A 17 -27.54 10.34 12.46
C SER A 17 -28.25 9.12 11.88
N ILE A 18 -28.05 7.95 12.48
CA ILE A 18 -28.92 6.79 12.24
C ILE A 18 -30.30 7.20 12.74
N ASP A 19 -31.27 7.11 11.83
CA ASP A 19 -32.68 7.46 12.00
C ASP A 19 -33.17 7.51 13.44
N LYS A 20 -33.89 8.59 13.78
CA LYS A 20 -34.62 8.74 15.05
C LYS A 20 -35.72 7.67 15.14
N GLY A 21 -35.34 6.42 15.37
CA GLY A 21 -36.22 5.36 15.82
C GLY A 21 -36.80 5.74 17.18
N PHE A 22 -38.02 5.30 17.44
CA PHE A 22 -38.78 5.52 18.67
C PHE A 22 -37.89 5.60 19.91
N ASP A 23 -38.09 6.63 20.74
CA ASP A 23 -37.46 6.74 22.06
C ASP A 23 -37.84 5.49 22.86
N ASN A 24 -36.91 4.56 22.92
CA ASN A 24 -37.04 3.32 23.66
C ASN A 24 -36.04 3.42 24.81
N GLU A 25 -36.54 3.41 26.04
CA GLU A 25 -35.73 3.37 27.27
C GLU A 25 -34.78 2.15 27.31
N TYR A 26 -35.02 1.17 26.43
CA TYR A 26 -34.21 -0.03 26.27
C TYR A 26 -33.23 0.02 25.07
N LYS A 27 -33.14 1.15 24.37
CA LYS A 27 -32.04 1.39 23.43
C LYS A 27 -30.76 1.38 24.26
N ASP A 28 -29.76 0.59 23.86
CA ASP A 28 -28.45 0.39 24.53
C ASP A 28 -28.31 -0.82 25.48
N TYR A 29 -29.33 -1.67 25.65
CA TYR A 29 -29.14 -2.96 26.33
C TYR A 29 -28.65 -4.04 25.36
N TYR A 30 -27.43 -4.56 25.61
CA TYR A 30 -26.86 -5.66 24.84
C TYR A 30 -27.42 -7.01 25.29
N ILE A 31 -27.92 -7.79 24.33
CA ILE A 31 -28.35 -9.17 24.56
C ILE A 31 -27.32 -10.09 23.92
N HIS A 32 -26.82 -11.07 24.68
CA HIS A 32 -25.89 -12.06 24.14
C HIS A 32 -26.54 -12.82 22.97
N PRO A 33 -25.86 -13.06 21.83
CA PRO A 33 -26.47 -13.64 20.63
C PRO A 33 -27.17 -14.98 20.84
N ILE A 34 -26.65 -15.83 21.74
CA ILE A 34 -27.28 -17.12 22.09
C ILE A 34 -28.64 -16.94 22.77
N LEU A 35 -28.82 -15.84 23.50
CA LEU A 35 -30.04 -15.54 24.26
C LEU A 35 -31.09 -14.80 23.45
N ILE A 36 -30.75 -14.28 22.27
CA ILE A 36 -31.65 -13.44 21.46
C ILE A 36 -32.96 -14.15 21.12
N ASN A 37 -32.89 -15.45 20.84
CA ASN A 37 -34.06 -16.27 20.52
C ASN A 37 -34.98 -16.45 21.73
N TYR A 38 -34.40 -16.65 22.91
CA TYR A 38 -35.16 -16.80 24.15
C TYR A 38 -35.87 -15.50 24.53
N VAL A 39 -35.16 -14.38 24.45
CA VAL A 39 -35.74 -13.05 24.73
C VAL A 39 -36.83 -12.70 23.71
N ALA A 40 -36.62 -13.01 22.43
CA ALA A 40 -37.63 -12.76 21.40
C ALA A 40 -38.91 -13.56 21.62
N ILE A 41 -38.81 -14.84 22.03
CA ILE A 41 -39.97 -15.68 22.38
C ILE A 41 -40.69 -15.13 23.62
N TRP A 42 -39.93 -14.67 24.63
CA TRP A 42 -40.47 -14.13 25.87
C TRP A 42 -41.30 -12.87 25.64
N ILE A 43 -40.87 -12.01 24.71
CA ILE A 43 -41.59 -10.78 24.36
C ILE A 43 -42.78 -11.08 23.44
N SER A 44 -42.60 -11.89 22.39
CA SER A 44 -43.71 -12.31 21.51
C SER A 44 -43.32 -13.45 20.55
N PRO A 45 -44.14 -14.50 20.40
CA PRO A 45 -43.92 -15.56 19.42
C PRO A 45 -43.84 -15.04 17.96
N LYS A 46 -44.61 -14.00 17.62
CA LYS A 46 -44.56 -13.39 16.27
C LYS A 46 -43.23 -12.67 16.03
N TYR A 47 -42.70 -12.02 17.05
CA TYR A 47 -41.42 -11.32 16.98
C TYR A 47 -40.24 -12.31 16.87
N ALA A 48 -40.31 -13.44 17.58
CA ALA A 48 -39.32 -14.51 17.46
C ALA A 48 -39.15 -15.02 16.03
N VAL A 49 -40.25 -15.17 15.28
CA VAL A 49 -40.19 -15.58 13.86
C VAL A 49 -39.48 -14.54 13.00
N TYR A 50 -39.69 -13.24 13.27
CA TYR A 50 -39.04 -12.16 12.55
C TYR A 50 -37.53 -12.12 12.81
N VAL A 51 -37.12 -12.18 14.08
CA VAL A 51 -35.71 -12.22 14.49
C VAL A 51 -35.01 -13.43 13.88
N ARG A 52 -35.66 -14.61 13.91
CA ARG A 52 -35.12 -15.83 13.30
C ARG A 52 -34.82 -15.67 11.82
N LYS A 53 -35.72 -15.07 11.03
CA LYS A 53 -35.50 -14.84 9.59
C LYS A 53 -34.26 -13.97 9.34
N ILE A 54 -34.07 -12.92 10.15
CA ILE A 54 -32.88 -12.06 10.03
C ILE A 54 -31.61 -12.85 10.37
N MET A 55 -31.65 -13.65 11.44
CA MET A 55 -30.52 -14.47 11.85
C MET A 55 -30.14 -15.50 10.77
N ASP A 56 -31.13 -16.15 10.17
CA ASP A 56 -30.93 -17.14 9.11
C ASP A 56 -30.26 -16.49 7.88
N VAL A 57 -30.73 -15.32 7.45
CA VAL A 57 -30.13 -14.56 6.32
C VAL A 57 -28.68 -14.14 6.61
N ILE A 58 -28.38 -13.70 7.83
CA ILE A 58 -27.02 -13.32 8.23
C ILE A 58 -26.12 -14.56 8.24
N ASN A 59 -26.61 -15.67 8.78
CA ASN A 59 -25.86 -16.91 8.87
C ASN A 59 -25.55 -17.51 7.49
N GLU A 60 -26.48 -17.41 6.54
CA GLU A 60 -26.25 -17.80 5.14
C GLU A 60 -25.17 -16.94 4.48
N ARG A 61 -25.23 -15.61 4.64
CA ARG A 61 -24.22 -14.69 4.08
C ARG A 61 -22.82 -14.95 4.61
N ILE A 62 -22.69 -15.19 5.92
CA ILE A 62 -21.40 -15.47 6.55
C ILE A 62 -20.84 -16.81 6.08
N GLN A 63 -21.68 -17.84 5.91
CA GLN A 63 -21.25 -19.14 5.40
C GLN A 63 -20.72 -19.05 3.98
N VAL A 64 -21.41 -18.34 3.08
CA VAL A 64 -20.95 -18.12 1.69
C VAL A 64 -19.61 -17.38 1.67
N ALA A 65 -19.47 -16.28 2.43
CA ALA A 65 -18.23 -15.52 2.49
C ALA A 65 -17.05 -16.35 3.05
N ASN A 66 -17.30 -17.17 4.07
CA ASN A 66 -16.28 -18.06 4.61
C ASN A 66 -15.93 -19.16 3.60
N GLN A 67 -16.91 -19.75 2.92
CA GLN A 67 -16.68 -20.75 1.88
C GLN A 67 -15.88 -20.18 0.71
N GLU A 68 -16.14 -18.94 0.27
CA GLU A 68 -15.37 -18.25 -0.77
C GLU A 68 -13.92 -18.00 -0.31
N ALA A 69 -13.71 -17.61 0.95
CA ALA A 69 -12.38 -17.44 1.52
C ALA A 69 -11.58 -18.76 1.60
N TYR A 70 -12.23 -19.88 1.96
CA TYR A 70 -11.60 -21.20 1.96
C TYR A 70 -11.33 -21.74 0.54
N GLN A 71 -12.22 -21.47 -0.42
CA GLN A 71 -12.02 -21.85 -1.82
C GLN A 71 -10.85 -21.10 -2.48
N GLN A 72 -10.56 -19.87 -2.04
CA GLN A 72 -9.46 -19.07 -2.55
C GLN A 72 -8.07 -19.57 -2.08
N ASP A 73 -8.00 -20.26 -0.93
CA ASP A 73 -6.75 -20.82 -0.37
C ASP A 73 -6.42 -22.22 -0.96
N ASP A 74 -7.44 -23.01 -1.30
CA ASP A 74 -7.25 -24.36 -1.89
C ASP A 74 -6.99 -24.36 -3.41
N GLN A 75 -7.33 -23.29 -4.13
CA GLN A 75 -7.23 -23.25 -5.61
C GLN A 75 -5.92 -22.65 -6.15
N THR A 76 -5.07 -22.06 -5.31
CA THR A 76 -3.78 -21.55 -5.77
C THR A 76 -2.72 -21.94 -4.78
N SER A 77 -1.91 -22.94 -5.15
CA SER A 77 -0.76 -23.34 -4.35
C SER A 77 0.08 -22.10 -4.05
N MET A 78 0.54 -21.93 -2.81
CA MET A 78 1.45 -20.83 -2.45
C MET A 78 2.68 -20.74 -3.38
N ALA A 79 3.06 -21.87 -4.01
CA ALA A 79 4.08 -21.92 -5.04
C ALA A 79 3.68 -21.23 -6.35
N ASP A 80 2.41 -21.32 -6.76
CA ASP A 80 1.88 -20.73 -7.99
C ASP A 80 1.76 -19.21 -7.85
N ILE A 81 1.30 -18.72 -6.68
CA ILE A 81 1.28 -17.28 -6.36
C ILE A 81 2.71 -16.74 -6.35
N ALA A 82 3.64 -17.45 -5.70
CA ALA A 82 5.05 -17.04 -5.67
C ALA A 82 5.66 -17.00 -7.07
N TYR A 83 5.33 -17.97 -7.93
CA TYR A 83 5.80 -18.00 -9.30
C TYR A 83 5.27 -16.81 -10.11
N GLU A 84 3.97 -16.52 -10.04
CA GLU A 84 3.36 -15.40 -10.77
C GLU A 84 3.95 -14.05 -10.33
N GLN A 85 4.11 -13.82 -9.03
CA GLN A 85 4.74 -12.62 -8.49
C GLN A 85 6.19 -12.48 -8.96
N VAL A 86 6.95 -13.59 -8.95
CA VAL A 86 8.32 -13.60 -9.46
C VAL A 86 8.38 -13.31 -10.96
N GLN A 87 7.45 -13.85 -11.76
CA GLN A 87 7.38 -13.56 -13.20
C GLN A 87 7.10 -12.09 -13.48
N LEU A 88 6.16 -11.48 -12.75
CA LEU A 88 5.86 -10.04 -12.87
C LEU A 88 7.10 -9.18 -12.60
N VAL A 89 7.81 -9.45 -11.50
CA VAL A 89 9.05 -8.74 -11.13
C VAL A 89 10.14 -8.92 -12.20
N ILE A 90 10.27 -10.11 -12.77
CA ILE A 90 11.25 -10.38 -13.83
C ILE A 90 10.96 -9.52 -15.08
N GLU A 91 9.70 -9.42 -15.49
CA GLU A 91 9.34 -8.62 -16.67
C GLU A 91 9.56 -7.12 -16.45
N GLU A 92 9.21 -6.60 -15.28
CA GLU A 92 9.50 -5.20 -14.92
C GLU A 92 11.01 -4.90 -14.93
N GLN A 93 11.82 -5.81 -14.39
CA GLN A 93 13.27 -5.66 -14.40
C GLN A 93 13.84 -5.67 -15.83
N LYS A 94 13.31 -6.52 -16.72
CA LYS A 94 13.72 -6.54 -18.15
C LYS A 94 13.44 -5.20 -18.82
N ILE A 95 12.27 -4.61 -18.59
CA ILE A 95 11.91 -3.30 -19.13
C ILE A 95 12.91 -2.23 -18.65
N MET A 96 13.17 -2.20 -17.33
CA MET A 96 14.13 -1.27 -16.74
C MET A 96 15.56 -1.45 -17.27
N ILE A 97 16.02 -2.68 -17.46
CA ILE A 97 17.35 -2.98 -18.02
C ILE A 97 17.43 -2.47 -19.45
N ASN A 98 16.43 -2.74 -20.27
CA ASN A 98 16.39 -2.29 -21.66
C ASN A 98 16.41 -0.75 -21.76
N GLU A 99 15.67 -0.07 -20.87
CA GLU A 99 15.67 1.39 -20.81
C GLU A 99 17.04 1.94 -20.39
N LYS A 100 17.67 1.36 -19.37
CA LYS A 100 19.03 1.71 -18.95
C LYS A 100 20.05 1.44 -20.06
N ASP A 101 19.94 0.33 -20.79
CA ASP A 101 20.81 0.02 -21.92
C ASP A 101 20.66 1.04 -23.06
N ASN A 102 19.45 1.52 -23.31
CA ASN A 102 19.22 2.58 -24.29
C ASN A 102 19.84 3.90 -23.84
N GLN A 103 19.76 4.25 -22.55
CA GLN A 103 20.46 5.41 -21.99
C GLN A 103 21.99 5.25 -22.11
N ILE A 104 22.55 4.08 -21.78
CA ILE A 104 23.98 3.79 -21.89
C ILE A 104 24.46 3.89 -23.35
N LYS A 105 23.69 3.35 -24.31
CA LYS A 105 24.00 3.48 -25.76
C LYS A 105 23.98 4.93 -26.23
N GLN A 106 23.08 5.75 -25.70
CA GLN A 106 23.06 7.19 -25.96
C GLN A 106 24.25 7.91 -25.30
N LEU A 107 24.71 7.40 -24.15
CA LEU A 107 25.90 7.83 -23.44
C LEU A 107 27.20 7.19 -23.98
N LYS A 108 27.35 7.01 -25.30
CA LYS A 108 28.69 6.75 -25.88
C LYS A 108 29.69 7.67 -25.18
N PRO A 109 30.86 7.19 -24.69
CA PRO A 109 31.79 8.04 -23.97
C PRO A 109 32.17 9.22 -24.88
N ARG A 110 31.59 10.39 -24.62
CA ARG A 110 31.83 11.64 -25.36
C ARG A 110 33.17 12.20 -24.92
N ALA A 111 34.25 11.45 -25.15
CA ALA A 111 35.60 11.92 -24.91
C ALA A 111 36.38 12.13 -26.21
N VAL A 112 35.98 11.45 -27.31
CA VAL A 112 36.70 11.56 -28.58
C VAL A 112 35.72 11.65 -29.77
N PRO A 113 35.87 12.67 -30.65
CA PRO A 113 35.11 12.77 -31.90
C PRO A 113 35.25 11.52 -32.77
N GLN A 114 34.17 11.17 -33.48
CA GLN A 114 34.09 9.98 -34.33
C GLN A 114 35.16 10.00 -35.43
N GLY A 115 35.90 8.89 -35.60
CA GLY A 115 36.99 8.75 -36.58
C GLY A 115 38.32 9.38 -36.15
N LYS A 116 38.42 9.82 -34.90
CA LYS A 116 39.61 10.44 -34.30
C LYS A 116 40.06 9.73 -33.01
N GLU A 117 39.53 8.54 -32.74
CA GLU A 117 39.72 7.75 -31.52
C GLU A 117 41.20 7.45 -31.24
N THR A 118 42.01 7.24 -32.27
CA THR A 118 43.46 6.94 -32.17
C THR A 118 44.37 8.10 -32.56
N ALA A 119 43.80 9.25 -32.93
CA ALA A 119 44.53 10.37 -33.52
C ALA A 119 45.26 11.24 -32.48
N TYR A 120 45.01 11.02 -31.18
CA TYR A 120 45.52 11.88 -30.11
C TYR A 120 45.92 11.07 -28.88
N VAL A 121 46.95 11.55 -28.19
CA VAL A 121 47.38 11.08 -26.87
C VAL A 121 47.09 12.18 -25.86
N LEU A 122 46.44 11.83 -24.75
CA LEU A 122 46.24 12.73 -23.62
C LEU A 122 47.46 12.64 -22.69
N ALA A 123 48.06 13.79 -22.38
CA ALA A 123 49.14 13.91 -21.40
C ALA A 123 48.63 14.73 -20.22
N VAL A 124 48.80 14.21 -19.01
CA VAL A 124 48.41 14.91 -17.77
C VAL A 124 49.66 15.56 -17.18
N GLN A 125 49.61 16.87 -16.98
CA GLN A 125 50.65 17.63 -16.31
C GLN A 125 50.11 18.10 -14.96
N TYR A 126 50.84 17.79 -13.90
CA TYR A 126 50.56 18.29 -12.57
C TYR A 126 50.97 19.76 -12.48
N ILE A 127 50.07 20.62 -11.99
CA ILE A 127 50.37 22.05 -11.80
C ILE A 127 50.59 22.33 -10.31
N GLU A 128 49.60 22.13 -9.46
CA GLU A 128 49.70 22.50 -8.04
C GLU A 128 48.62 21.80 -7.18
N VAL A 129 48.92 21.65 -5.90
CA VAL A 129 47.92 21.31 -4.87
C VAL A 129 47.29 22.59 -4.37
N VAL A 130 45.97 22.68 -4.42
CA VAL A 130 45.25 23.85 -3.87
C VAL A 130 44.88 23.62 -2.40
N ASP A 131 44.59 22.37 -2.01
CA ASP A 131 44.34 21.94 -0.63
C ASP A 131 44.60 20.42 -0.46
N GLU A 132 44.56 19.89 0.78
CA GLU A 132 44.82 18.46 1.08
C GLU A 132 43.95 17.47 0.29
N ASN A 133 42.81 17.91 -0.25
CA ASN A 133 41.83 17.08 -0.94
C ASN A 133 41.74 17.35 -2.45
N ASN A 134 42.30 18.46 -2.95
CA ASN A 134 42.13 18.92 -4.32
C ASN A 134 43.47 19.28 -4.97
N THR A 135 43.75 18.60 -6.08
CA THR A 135 44.90 18.83 -6.95
C THR A 135 44.44 19.30 -8.31
N ILE A 136 45.05 20.36 -8.85
CA ILE A 136 44.78 20.81 -10.22
C ILE A 136 45.71 20.08 -11.19
N LEU A 137 45.09 19.33 -12.09
CA LEU A 137 45.75 18.65 -13.20
C LEU A 137 45.43 19.35 -14.52
N LYS A 138 46.44 19.62 -15.34
CA LYS A 138 46.27 20.10 -16.72
C LYS A 138 46.28 18.92 -17.68
N VAL A 139 45.16 18.68 -18.35
CA VAL A 139 45.10 17.70 -19.43
C VAL A 139 45.44 18.39 -20.75
N LEU A 140 46.46 17.88 -21.44
CA LEU A 140 46.89 18.34 -22.75
C LEU A 140 46.61 17.27 -23.80
N ARG A 141 46.07 17.68 -24.94
CA ARG A 141 45.87 16.82 -26.11
C ARG A 141 47.04 16.99 -27.07
N ARG A 142 47.69 15.89 -27.44
CA ARG A 142 48.76 15.86 -28.47
C ARG A 142 48.34 14.97 -29.63
N ASN A 143 48.53 15.45 -30.85
CA ASN A 143 48.22 14.65 -32.04
C ASN A 143 49.32 13.60 -32.24
N LYS A 144 48.95 12.38 -32.59
CA LYS A 144 49.90 11.37 -33.02
C LYS A 144 50.41 11.76 -34.41
N LYS A 145 51.72 11.89 -34.57
CA LYS A 145 52.35 12.11 -35.89
C LYS A 145 52.24 10.86 -36.75
#